data_AF-A0A321L455-F1
#
_entry.id   AF-A0A321L455-F1
#
_cell.length_a   1.000
_cell.length_b   1.000
_cell.length_c   1.000
_cell.angle_alpha   90.00
_cell.angle_beta   90.00
_cell.angle_gamma   90.00
#
_symmetry.space_group_name_H-M   'P 1'
#
loop_
_entity.id
_entity.type
_entity.pdbx_description
1 polymer ?
#
loop_
_entity_poly.entity_id
_entity_poly.type
_entity_poly.pdbx_seq_one_letter_code
_entity_poly.pdbx_strand_id
1 'polypeptide(L)'
;MHRLFKSFPFRADVLLLDTDGIESPLKEGRYAAAIRYNISPTSSYHVIFHGIIPLSDIAPYEALLKSVLHIESEDAKSSLMSLSLRSIYARPHFVHIVRNDPRNSPALYAADLALHLPDLKDIFSSRTDFNTRYNLQPDPILDESILLEISRAAAGFFPYTRKDAIQRIQEDVSNIQLISHIPEHVHRAFLIAKRLYIFGLFEYHFFTVSAHYCYLAVESAIYHRWNLALPNPTVLQYGSDSLSVPKTGRRSIEMICKQRGWNKSKTLVNGRPYPGRVGQVLYQLHQDKIVSDWQHRRLRDVWMKLRNYHSHLEFVSITGPTDTLERAAEVINTLFDSVKP
;
A
#
# COMPACT_ATOMS: atom_id res chain seq x y z
N MET A 1 -26.77 1.55 23.05
CA MET A 1 -26.20 0.20 23.22
C MET A 1 -25.72 -0.43 21.91
N HIS A 2 -26.60 -0.77 20.94
CA HIS A 2 -26.21 -1.48 19.70
C HIS A 2 -25.05 -0.88 18.88
N ARG A 3 -24.83 0.44 18.91
CA ARG A 3 -23.73 1.07 18.15
C ARG A 3 -22.34 0.65 18.62
N LEU A 4 -22.11 0.46 19.93
CA LEU A 4 -20.75 0.31 20.46
C LEU A 4 -20.10 -1.02 20.06
N PHE A 5 -20.84 -2.13 20.20
CA PHE A 5 -20.39 -3.44 19.73
C PHE A 5 -20.48 -3.59 18.19
N LYS A 6 -21.21 -2.71 17.49
CA LYS A 6 -21.18 -2.59 16.01
C LYS A 6 -20.00 -1.73 15.50
N SER A 7 -19.31 -1.00 16.38
CA SER A 7 -18.05 -0.30 16.04
C SER A 7 -16.91 -1.28 15.77
N PHE A 8 -16.97 -2.47 16.37
CA PHE A 8 -16.08 -3.57 16.05
C PHE A 8 -16.73 -4.42 14.94
N PRO A 9 -16.04 -4.69 13.81
CA PRO A 9 -16.64 -5.33 12.66
C PRO A 9 -16.78 -6.86 12.80
N PHE A 10 -16.95 -7.32 14.04
CA PHE A 10 -16.73 -8.70 14.44
C PHE A 10 -17.87 -9.24 15.29
N ARG A 11 -18.24 -10.51 15.08
CA ARG A 11 -19.25 -11.17 15.93
C ARG A 11 -18.77 -11.19 17.38
N ALA A 12 -19.62 -10.82 18.32
CA ALA A 12 -19.29 -10.79 19.75
C ALA A 12 -20.25 -11.68 20.56
N ASP A 13 -19.70 -12.67 21.25
CA ASP A 13 -20.41 -13.54 22.19
C ASP A 13 -20.12 -13.07 23.63
N VAL A 14 -21.11 -12.47 24.29
CA VAL A 14 -21.00 -11.83 25.62
C VAL A 14 -21.57 -12.73 26.71
N LEU A 15 -20.80 -12.96 27.78
CA LEU A 15 -21.26 -13.57 29.02
C LEU A 15 -20.98 -12.60 30.18
N LEU A 16 -21.95 -12.37 31.06
CA LEU A 16 -21.75 -11.55 32.27
C LEU A 16 -21.39 -12.44 33.45
N LEU A 17 -20.51 -11.94 34.31
CA LEU A 17 -20.00 -12.63 35.48
C LEU A 17 -20.45 -11.85 36.72
N ASP A 18 -21.27 -12.47 37.57
CA ASP A 18 -21.59 -11.93 38.89
C ASP A 18 -20.39 -12.15 39.81
N THR A 19 -19.88 -11.07 40.39
CA THR A 19 -18.66 -11.07 41.22
C THR A 19 -18.98 -10.99 42.71
N ASP A 20 -20.26 -11.09 43.10
CA ASP A 20 -20.64 -11.19 44.51
C ASP A 20 -20.03 -12.44 45.16
N GLY A 21 -19.53 -12.28 46.39
CA GLY A 21 -18.76 -13.32 47.09
C GLY A 21 -17.29 -13.48 46.65
N ILE A 22 -16.83 -12.76 45.62
CA ILE A 22 -15.41 -12.72 45.22
C ILE A 22 -14.71 -11.52 45.87
N GLU A 23 -13.65 -11.78 46.64
CA GLU A 23 -12.75 -10.75 47.17
C GLU A 23 -11.54 -10.57 46.25
N SER A 24 -11.48 -9.46 45.52
CA SER A 24 -10.36 -9.10 44.65
C SER A 24 -10.14 -7.58 44.66
N PRO A 25 -8.91 -7.08 44.81
CA PRO A 25 -8.61 -5.64 44.76
C PRO A 25 -8.81 -5.03 43.36
N LEU A 26 -9.20 -5.85 42.37
CA LEU A 26 -9.43 -5.46 40.97
C LEU A 26 -10.93 -5.45 40.60
N LYS A 27 -11.82 -5.65 41.57
CA LYS A 27 -13.28 -5.57 41.40
C LYS A 27 -13.74 -4.10 41.37
N GLU A 28 -14.37 -3.68 40.27
CA GLU A 28 -14.85 -2.29 40.09
C GLU A 28 -16.38 -2.14 40.28
N GLY A 29 -17.11 -3.23 40.47
CA GLY A 29 -18.57 -3.22 40.64
C GLY A 29 -19.14 -4.62 40.81
N ARG A 30 -20.48 -4.75 40.77
CA ARG A 30 -21.18 -6.03 40.96
C ARG A 30 -20.93 -7.02 39.82
N TYR A 31 -20.99 -6.55 38.58
CA TYR A 31 -20.85 -7.36 37.37
C TYR A 31 -19.58 -7.03 36.61
N ALA A 32 -18.87 -8.09 36.22
CA ALA A 32 -17.86 -8.08 35.16
C ALA A 32 -18.45 -8.70 33.88
N ALA A 33 -17.75 -8.61 32.76
CA ALA A 33 -18.16 -9.20 31.48
C ALA A 33 -17.01 -9.94 30.82
N ALA A 34 -17.22 -11.22 30.47
CA ALA A 34 -16.35 -11.97 29.59
C ALA A 34 -16.91 -11.94 28.17
N ILE A 35 -16.23 -11.27 27.25
CA ILE A 35 -16.74 -11.01 25.91
C ILE A 35 -15.82 -11.60 24.86
N ARG A 36 -16.27 -12.64 24.18
CA ARG A 36 -15.53 -13.27 23.08
C ARG A 36 -15.87 -12.63 21.74
N TYR A 37 -14.95 -11.83 21.23
CA TYR A 37 -14.97 -11.36 19.84
C TYR A 37 -14.42 -12.44 18.92
N ASN A 38 -15.18 -12.83 17.90
CA ASN A 38 -14.73 -13.67 16.81
C ASN A 38 -14.18 -12.76 15.70
N ILE A 39 -12.87 -12.46 15.80
CA ILE A 39 -12.14 -11.50 14.97
C ILE A 39 -11.75 -12.12 13.61
N SER A 40 -12.63 -12.96 13.05
CA SER A 40 -12.37 -13.65 11.78
C SER A 40 -12.82 -12.77 10.59
N PRO A 41 -12.05 -12.70 9.47
CA PRO A 41 -12.31 -11.76 8.36
C PRO A 41 -13.67 -11.88 7.67
N THR A 42 -14.38 -13.01 7.83
CA THR A 42 -15.71 -13.27 7.24
C THR A 42 -16.87 -12.99 8.20
N SER A 43 -16.61 -12.56 9.43
CA SER A 43 -17.64 -12.53 10.46
C SER A 43 -18.71 -11.45 10.23
N SER A 44 -19.93 -11.76 10.65
CA SER A 44 -21.04 -10.80 10.67
C SER A 44 -20.98 -9.88 11.89
N TYR A 45 -21.49 -8.66 11.75
CA TYR A 45 -21.53 -7.61 12.77
C TYR A 45 -22.61 -7.88 13.86
N HIS A 46 -22.75 -9.12 14.31
CA HIS A 46 -23.79 -9.58 15.25
C HIS A 46 -23.25 -9.79 16.67
N VAL A 47 -24.07 -9.46 17.66
CA VAL A 47 -23.73 -9.55 19.08
C VAL A 47 -24.73 -10.46 19.74
N ILE A 48 -24.26 -11.48 20.44
CA ILE A 48 -25.06 -12.53 21.07
C ILE A 48 -24.71 -12.57 22.55
N PHE A 49 -25.72 -12.44 23.42
CA PHE A 49 -25.55 -12.54 24.86
C PHE A 49 -25.96 -13.93 25.32
N HIS A 50 -25.10 -14.58 26.11
CA HIS A 50 -25.28 -15.96 26.58
C HIS A 50 -25.80 -16.05 28.03
N GLY A 51 -25.98 -14.91 28.71
CA GLY A 51 -26.58 -14.82 30.04
C GLY A 51 -25.65 -14.23 31.10
N ILE A 52 -25.93 -14.58 32.36
CA ILE A 52 -25.15 -14.20 33.55
C ILE A 52 -24.86 -15.48 34.33
N ILE A 53 -23.63 -15.66 34.81
CA ILE A 53 -23.25 -16.77 35.71
C ILE A 53 -22.53 -16.26 36.96
N PRO A 54 -22.62 -16.95 38.12
CA PRO A 54 -21.88 -16.61 39.32
C PRO A 54 -20.40 -16.99 39.17
N LEU A 55 -19.49 -16.08 39.48
CA LEU A 55 -18.05 -16.31 39.35
C LEU A 55 -17.47 -17.15 40.52
N SER A 56 -18.16 -17.17 41.66
CA SER A 56 -17.77 -17.93 42.87
C SER A 56 -18.07 -19.43 42.82
N ASP A 57 -18.89 -19.88 41.87
CA ASP A 57 -19.18 -21.30 41.62
C ASP A 57 -19.19 -21.59 40.12
N ILE A 58 -17.98 -21.57 39.53
CA ILE A 58 -17.81 -21.59 38.08
C ILE A 58 -17.81 -23.01 37.48
N ALA A 59 -17.58 -24.04 38.31
CA ALA A 59 -17.36 -25.42 37.86
C ALA A 59 -18.56 -26.05 37.12
N PRO A 60 -19.83 -25.86 37.53
CA PRO A 60 -20.99 -26.38 36.79
C PRO A 60 -21.12 -25.81 35.36
N TYR A 61 -20.47 -24.67 35.07
CA TYR A 61 -20.56 -23.96 33.80
C TYR A 61 -19.36 -24.18 32.87
N GLU A 62 -18.45 -25.10 33.22
CA GLU A 62 -17.21 -25.35 32.46
C GLU A 62 -17.45 -25.61 30.97
N ALA A 63 -18.44 -26.44 30.62
CA ALA A 63 -18.77 -26.73 29.23
C ALA A 63 -19.21 -25.47 28.43
N LEU A 64 -19.85 -24.50 29.09
CA LEU A 64 -20.23 -23.22 28.49
C LEU A 64 -19.00 -22.33 28.31
N LEU A 65 -18.15 -22.22 29.33
CA LEU A 65 -16.90 -21.45 29.24
C LEU A 65 -15.98 -21.98 28.14
N LYS A 66 -15.90 -23.31 27.98
CA LYS A 66 -15.16 -23.95 26.91
C LYS A 66 -15.80 -23.71 25.53
N SER A 67 -17.09 -23.99 25.35
CA SER A 67 -17.73 -23.90 24.03
C SER A 67 -18.02 -22.46 23.55
N VAL A 68 -18.33 -21.54 24.45
CA VAL A 68 -18.69 -20.15 24.13
C VAL A 68 -17.52 -19.20 24.26
N LEU A 69 -16.65 -19.37 25.27
CA LEU A 69 -15.52 -18.47 25.52
C LEU A 69 -14.15 -19.11 25.23
N HIS A 70 -14.04 -20.44 25.08
CA HIS A 70 -12.77 -21.15 24.89
C HIS A 70 -11.79 -20.99 26.08
N ILE A 71 -12.33 -20.91 27.30
CA ILE A 71 -11.55 -20.90 28.55
C ILE A 71 -11.46 -22.34 29.08
N GLU A 72 -10.31 -22.98 28.85
CA GLU A 72 -10.17 -24.43 29.10
C GLU A 72 -9.16 -24.79 30.20
N SER A 73 -8.10 -24.01 30.43
CA SER A 73 -7.08 -24.34 31.43
C SER A 73 -7.48 -23.89 32.84
N GLU A 74 -7.13 -24.70 33.84
CA GLU A 74 -7.38 -24.38 35.26
C GLU A 74 -6.71 -23.06 35.68
N ASP A 75 -5.50 -22.77 35.19
CA ASP A 75 -4.82 -21.49 35.46
C ASP A 75 -5.63 -20.30 34.93
N ALA A 76 -6.25 -20.42 33.75
CA ALA A 76 -7.09 -19.39 33.18
C ALA A 76 -8.43 -19.24 33.93
N LYS A 77 -9.03 -20.35 34.37
CA LYS A 77 -10.24 -20.35 35.21
C LYS A 77 -9.97 -19.73 36.60
N SER A 78 -8.86 -20.09 37.23
CA SER A 78 -8.38 -19.52 38.51
C SER A 78 -8.06 -18.02 38.39
N SER A 79 -7.41 -17.63 37.29
CA SER A 79 -7.15 -16.23 36.96
C SER A 79 -8.45 -15.45 36.68
N LEU A 80 -9.47 -16.11 36.09
CA LEU A 80 -10.79 -15.52 35.86
C LEU A 80 -11.55 -15.33 37.17
N MET A 81 -11.57 -16.33 38.06
CA MET A 81 -12.22 -16.24 39.38
C MET A 81 -11.61 -15.14 40.27
N SER A 82 -10.30 -14.89 40.16
CA SER A 82 -9.63 -13.78 40.84
C SER A 82 -9.75 -12.42 40.13
N LEU A 83 -10.39 -12.37 38.96
CA LEU A 83 -10.44 -11.22 38.02
C LEU A 83 -9.06 -10.68 37.60
N SER A 84 -7.99 -11.42 37.87
CA SER A 84 -6.63 -11.09 37.46
C SER A 84 -6.46 -11.29 35.95
N LEU A 85 -7.18 -12.27 35.38
CA LEU A 85 -7.33 -12.44 33.94
C LEU A 85 -8.04 -11.22 33.34
N ARG A 86 -7.32 -10.48 32.49
CA ARG A 86 -7.87 -9.35 31.72
C ARG A 86 -8.40 -9.76 30.35
N SER A 87 -7.76 -10.75 29.74
CA SER A 87 -8.17 -11.25 28.42
C SER A 87 -7.51 -12.58 28.11
N ILE A 88 -8.17 -13.40 27.30
CA ILE A 88 -7.59 -14.56 26.63
C ILE A 88 -7.68 -14.32 25.13
N TYR A 89 -6.53 -14.22 24.47
CA TYR A 89 -6.48 -14.19 23.02
C TYR A 89 -6.13 -15.57 22.47
N ALA A 90 -7.14 -16.24 21.91
CA ALA A 90 -7.06 -17.55 21.28
C ALA A 90 -7.66 -17.44 19.87
N ARG A 91 -6.88 -16.91 18.91
CA ARG A 91 -7.34 -16.57 17.55
C ARG A 91 -8.24 -17.68 16.94
N PRO A 92 -9.39 -17.32 16.34
CA PRO A 92 -9.88 -15.97 16.04
C PRO A 92 -10.55 -15.28 17.24
N HIS A 93 -10.59 -15.93 18.41
CA HIS A 93 -11.33 -15.47 19.57
C HIS A 93 -10.50 -14.58 20.47
N PHE A 94 -11.02 -13.39 20.77
CA PHE A 94 -10.53 -12.55 21.86
C PHE A 94 -11.58 -12.51 22.94
N VAL A 95 -11.36 -13.23 24.04
CA VAL A 95 -12.13 -13.06 25.26
C VAL A 95 -11.55 -11.87 26.01
N HIS A 96 -12.33 -10.82 26.16
CA HIS A 96 -12.01 -9.67 26.99
C HIS A 96 -12.76 -9.80 28.32
N ILE A 97 -12.04 -9.75 29.45
CA ILE A 97 -12.61 -9.72 30.78
C ILE A 97 -12.66 -8.26 31.25
N VAL A 98 -13.78 -7.63 30.99
CA VAL A 98 -14.09 -6.26 31.41
C VAL A 98 -14.50 -6.31 32.88
N ARG A 99 -13.83 -5.55 33.75
CA ARG A 99 -14.06 -5.58 35.21
C ARG A 99 -15.30 -4.81 35.70
N ASN A 100 -16.06 -4.26 34.76
CA ASN A 100 -17.31 -3.56 34.96
C ASN A 100 -18.33 -3.96 33.86
N ASP A 101 -19.59 -3.55 34.01
CA ASP A 101 -20.63 -3.81 33.01
C ASP A 101 -20.48 -2.86 31.80
N PRO A 102 -20.07 -3.37 30.62
CA PRO A 102 -19.79 -2.55 29.43
C PRO A 102 -21.04 -1.85 28.87
N ARG A 103 -22.24 -2.27 29.29
CA ARG A 103 -23.52 -1.67 28.90
C ARG A 103 -23.77 -0.35 29.61
N ASN A 104 -23.32 -0.24 30.86
CA ASN A 104 -23.53 0.91 31.73
C ASN A 104 -22.35 1.89 31.68
N SER A 105 -21.13 1.37 31.49
CA SER A 105 -19.89 2.16 31.41
C SER A 105 -19.18 2.01 30.05
N PRO A 106 -19.83 2.30 28.91
CA PRO A 106 -19.29 2.04 27.58
C PRO A 106 -18.01 2.81 27.25
N ALA A 107 -17.78 3.96 27.90
CA ALA A 107 -16.54 4.73 27.74
C ALA A 107 -15.35 4.06 28.43
N LEU A 108 -15.54 3.48 29.63
CA LEU A 108 -14.51 2.71 30.32
C LEU A 108 -14.25 1.39 29.59
N TYR A 109 -15.30 0.71 29.14
CA TYR A 109 -15.15 -0.48 28.30
C TYR A 109 -14.40 -0.18 26.99
N ALA A 110 -14.72 0.91 26.29
CA ALA A 110 -13.99 1.31 25.07
C ALA A 110 -12.54 1.70 25.35
N ALA A 111 -12.25 2.33 26.50
CA ALA A 111 -10.88 2.64 26.92
C ALA A 111 -10.08 1.37 27.25
N ASP A 112 -10.67 0.42 27.98
CA ASP A 112 -10.05 -0.86 28.32
C ASP A 112 -9.82 -1.73 27.07
N LEU A 113 -10.81 -1.79 26.16
CA LEU A 113 -10.65 -2.41 24.84
C LEU A 113 -9.54 -1.74 24.01
N ALA A 114 -9.40 -0.41 24.12
CA ALA A 114 -8.37 0.33 23.39
C ALA A 114 -6.94 0.00 23.87
N LEU A 115 -6.76 -0.46 25.11
CA LEU A 115 -5.47 -0.97 25.61
C LEU A 115 -5.04 -2.26 24.88
N HIS A 116 -5.98 -2.97 24.27
CA HIS A 116 -5.75 -4.20 23.50
C HIS A 116 -5.61 -3.95 21.97
N LEU A 117 -5.57 -2.69 21.52
CA LEU A 117 -5.35 -2.32 20.11
C LEU A 117 -3.88 -2.27 19.64
N PRO A 118 -2.86 -1.95 20.46
CA PRO A 118 -1.46 -1.97 20.03
C PRO A 118 -0.97 -3.34 19.56
N ASP A 119 -1.63 -4.41 19.98
CA ASP A 119 -1.32 -5.81 19.62
C ASP A 119 -1.69 -6.17 18.16
N LEU A 120 -2.12 -5.20 17.34
CA LEU A 120 -2.67 -5.40 15.99
C LEU A 120 -1.81 -4.77 14.82
N LYS A 121 -0.43 -4.75 14.85
CA LYS A 121 0.39 -3.57 14.34
C LYS A 121 1.62 -3.57 13.33
N ASP A 122 2.92 -3.75 13.69
CA ASP A 122 4.10 -2.96 13.17
C ASP A 122 5.29 -3.65 12.37
N ILE A 123 5.89 -2.99 11.33
CA ILE A 123 7.01 -3.40 10.38
C ILE A 123 7.75 -2.14 9.74
N PHE A 124 9.01 -2.16 9.18
CA PHE A 124 9.60 -1.40 7.98
C PHE A 124 11.17 -1.06 7.94
N SER A 125 11.83 -1.04 6.73
CA SER A 125 13.01 -0.21 6.23
C SER A 125 14.56 -0.61 6.30
N SER A 126 15.49 0.07 5.54
CA SER A 126 16.99 -0.21 5.37
C SER A 126 17.89 0.93 4.67
N ARG A 127 19.26 0.81 4.46
CA ARG A 127 20.22 1.89 3.92
C ARG A 127 21.69 1.57 3.37
N THR A 128 22.48 2.60 2.91
CA THR A 128 23.96 2.69 2.49
C THR A 128 24.98 1.98 3.43
N ASP A 129 26.16 1.51 2.95
CA ASP A 129 27.27 1.01 3.82
C ASP A 129 28.03 2.11 4.59
N PHE A 130 27.30 2.66 5.56
CA PHE A 130 27.84 3.40 6.68
C PHE A 130 28.44 2.46 7.75
N ASN A 131 28.30 1.14 7.58
CA ASN A 131 28.48 0.16 8.63
C ASN A 131 29.94 0.05 9.04
N THR A 132 30.85 -0.16 8.10
CA THR A 132 32.29 -0.23 8.45
C THR A 132 32.83 1.13 8.95
N ARG A 133 32.36 2.25 8.39
CA ARG A 133 32.89 3.59 8.71
C ARG A 133 32.46 4.14 10.07
N TYR A 134 31.25 3.79 10.53
CA TYR A 134 30.73 4.19 11.83
C TYR A 134 30.65 3.01 12.83
N ASN A 135 31.24 1.87 12.48
CA ASN A 135 31.11 0.58 13.19
C ASN A 135 29.64 0.19 13.47
N LEU A 136 28.72 0.57 12.56
CA LEU A 136 27.35 0.05 12.61
C LEU A 136 27.44 -1.45 12.40
N GLN A 137 26.72 -2.20 13.23
CA GLN A 137 26.58 -3.62 13.00
C GLN A 137 25.70 -3.84 11.76
N PRO A 138 25.98 -4.87 10.93
CA PRO A 138 25.02 -5.27 9.90
C PRO A 138 23.68 -5.58 10.57
N ASP A 139 22.58 -5.16 9.95
CA ASP A 139 21.25 -5.48 10.45
C ASP A 139 21.10 -7.01 10.60
N PRO A 140 20.38 -7.48 11.64
CA PRO A 140 20.15 -8.91 11.82
C PRO A 140 19.43 -9.47 10.60
N ILE A 141 19.99 -10.55 10.03
CA ILE A 141 19.35 -11.27 8.92
C ILE A 141 18.03 -11.84 9.44
N LEU A 142 16.91 -11.35 8.88
CA LEU A 142 15.57 -11.83 9.24
C LEU A 142 15.28 -13.18 8.60
N ASP A 143 14.49 -13.99 9.30
CA ASP A 143 13.97 -15.26 8.79
C ASP A 143 13.02 -15.05 7.60
N GLU A 144 13.02 -15.99 6.65
CA GLU A 144 12.22 -15.93 5.42
C GLU A 144 10.71 -15.82 5.69
N SER A 145 10.23 -16.39 6.80
CA SER A 145 8.82 -16.29 7.21
C SER A 145 8.37 -14.85 7.47
N ILE A 146 9.26 -14.01 8.03
CA ILE A 146 9.04 -12.60 8.39
C ILE A 146 9.03 -11.72 7.14
N LEU A 147 9.95 -11.97 6.19
CA LEU A 147 10.05 -11.22 4.93
C LEU A 147 8.82 -11.36 4.01
N LEU A 148 8.02 -12.41 4.20
CA LEU A 148 6.86 -12.73 3.36
C LEU A 148 5.51 -12.34 3.99
N GLU A 149 5.48 -11.74 5.19
CA GLU A 149 4.23 -11.23 5.77
C GLU A 149 3.72 -9.97 5.04
N ILE A 150 2.39 -9.83 4.98
CA ILE A 150 1.77 -8.62 4.45
C ILE A 150 2.00 -7.47 5.43
N SER A 151 2.10 -6.25 4.91
CA SER A 151 2.56 -5.08 5.65
C SER A 151 1.44 -4.22 6.21
N ARG A 152 1.60 -3.85 7.49
CA ARG A 152 0.93 -2.78 8.27
C ARG A 152 -0.29 -2.14 7.60
N ALA A 153 -0.11 -1.04 6.86
CA ALA A 153 -1.19 -0.28 6.24
C ALA A 153 -1.74 -0.92 4.96
N ALA A 154 -1.00 -1.82 4.29
CA ALA A 154 -1.48 -2.54 3.12
C ALA A 154 -2.59 -3.54 3.49
N ALA A 155 -2.47 -4.24 4.63
CA ALA A 155 -3.57 -5.03 5.18
C ALA A 155 -4.83 -4.18 5.45
N GLY A 156 -4.67 -2.90 5.78
CA GLY A 156 -5.75 -1.91 5.90
C GLY A 156 -6.47 -1.57 4.59
N PHE A 157 -5.88 -1.90 3.43
CA PHE A 157 -6.53 -1.84 2.12
C PHE A 157 -6.90 -3.23 1.56
N PHE A 158 -6.27 -4.31 2.05
CA PHE A 158 -6.39 -5.68 1.52
C PHE A 158 -6.55 -6.75 2.63
N PRO A 159 -7.75 -6.98 3.17
CA PRO A 159 -7.99 -7.79 4.38
C PRO A 159 -8.06 -9.32 4.15
N TYR A 160 -7.35 -9.87 3.15
CA TYR A 160 -7.45 -11.27 2.72
C TYR A 160 -6.22 -12.12 3.08
N THR A 161 -6.27 -13.45 2.89
CA THR A 161 -5.10 -14.31 3.15
C THR A 161 -3.94 -13.96 2.22
N ARG A 162 -2.70 -14.32 2.59
CA ARG A 162 -1.50 -13.98 1.79
C ARG A 162 -1.64 -14.38 0.32
N LYS A 163 -2.14 -15.59 0.05
CA LYS A 163 -2.34 -16.11 -1.32
C LYS A 163 -3.46 -15.37 -2.05
N ASP A 164 -4.59 -15.13 -1.38
CA ASP A 164 -5.75 -14.48 -1.96
C ASP A 164 -5.54 -12.98 -2.19
N ALA A 165 -4.75 -12.29 -1.35
CA ALA A 165 -4.41 -10.88 -1.51
C ALA A 165 -3.38 -10.66 -2.62
N ILE A 166 -2.36 -11.53 -2.72
CA ILE A 166 -1.41 -11.55 -3.84
C ILE A 166 -2.13 -11.87 -5.15
N GLN A 167 -3.06 -12.83 -5.14
CA GLN A 167 -3.89 -13.15 -6.30
C GLN A 167 -4.81 -11.97 -6.65
N ARG A 168 -5.54 -11.40 -5.68
CA ARG A 168 -6.49 -10.32 -5.92
C ARG A 168 -5.83 -9.02 -6.37
N ILE A 169 -4.68 -8.61 -5.81
CA ILE A 169 -3.97 -7.45 -6.35
C ILE A 169 -3.42 -7.75 -7.75
N GLN A 170 -2.96 -8.99 -8.01
CA GLN A 170 -2.64 -9.38 -9.38
C GLN A 170 -3.86 -9.29 -10.29
N GLU A 171 -5.05 -9.67 -9.85
CA GLU A 171 -6.32 -9.55 -10.60
C GLU A 171 -6.71 -8.07 -10.81
N ASP A 172 -6.70 -7.25 -9.76
CA ASP A 172 -6.99 -5.81 -9.77
C ASP A 172 -6.06 -5.10 -10.77
N VAL A 173 -4.74 -5.35 -10.71
CA VAL A 173 -3.79 -4.79 -11.69
C VAL A 173 -3.72 -5.58 -13.00
N SER A 174 -4.30 -6.77 -13.11
CA SER A 174 -4.21 -7.61 -14.34
C SER A 174 -4.88 -6.91 -15.52
N ASN A 175 -5.98 -6.22 -15.26
CA ASN A 175 -6.75 -5.50 -16.28
C ASN A 175 -6.13 -4.15 -16.64
N ILE A 176 -5.21 -3.62 -15.81
CA ILE A 176 -4.48 -2.40 -16.10
C ILE A 176 -3.38 -2.70 -17.13
N GLN A 177 -3.74 -2.63 -18.41
CA GLN A 177 -2.87 -3.00 -19.53
C GLN A 177 -2.48 -1.81 -20.40
N LEU A 178 -1.30 -1.92 -20.99
CA LEU A 178 -0.84 -1.04 -22.05
C LEU A 178 -1.18 -1.65 -23.42
N ILE A 179 -1.64 -0.85 -24.37
CA ILE A 179 -1.92 -1.30 -25.75
C ILE A 179 -0.65 -1.84 -26.43
N SER A 180 -0.82 -2.84 -27.30
CA SER A 180 0.27 -3.73 -27.75
C SER A 180 1.39 -3.02 -28.51
N HIS A 181 1.08 -1.97 -29.28
CA HIS A 181 2.06 -1.19 -30.05
C HIS A 181 2.79 -0.09 -29.25
N ILE A 182 2.55 0.01 -27.94
CA ILE A 182 3.43 0.80 -27.07
C ILE A 182 4.84 0.17 -27.09
N PRO A 183 5.92 0.98 -27.16
CA PRO A 183 7.27 0.44 -27.17
C PRO A 183 7.63 -0.38 -25.93
N GLU A 184 8.31 -1.50 -26.16
CA GLU A 184 8.72 -2.49 -25.16
C GLU A 184 9.51 -1.91 -23.95
N HIS A 185 10.18 -0.77 -24.11
CA HIS A 185 10.84 -0.08 -22.98
C HIS A 185 9.85 0.60 -22.03
N VAL A 186 8.71 1.08 -22.54
CA VAL A 186 7.61 1.64 -21.75
C VAL A 186 6.86 0.50 -21.05
N HIS A 187 6.58 -0.60 -21.77
CA HIS A 187 6.04 -1.83 -21.17
C HIS A 187 6.91 -2.33 -20.02
N ARG A 188 8.23 -2.44 -20.18
CA ARG A 188 9.13 -2.86 -19.09
C ARG A 188 9.11 -1.91 -17.89
N ALA A 189 9.13 -0.60 -18.11
CA ALA A 189 9.03 0.37 -17.01
C ALA A 189 7.69 0.26 -16.26
N PHE A 190 6.59 0.14 -16.99
CA PHE A 190 5.25 0.00 -16.41
C PHE A 190 5.03 -1.36 -15.72
N LEU A 191 5.57 -2.45 -16.28
CA LEU A 191 5.55 -3.78 -15.66
C LEU A 191 6.34 -3.80 -14.36
N ILE A 192 7.47 -3.09 -14.27
CA ILE A 192 8.18 -2.88 -13.00
C ILE A 192 7.29 -2.10 -12.01
N ALA A 193 6.58 -1.06 -12.47
CA ALA A 193 5.61 -0.36 -11.61
C ALA A 193 4.51 -1.29 -11.08
N LYS A 194 3.91 -2.14 -11.93
CA LYS A 194 2.90 -3.15 -11.53
C LYS A 194 3.47 -4.16 -10.53
N ARG A 195 4.69 -4.66 -10.76
CA ARG A 195 5.36 -5.58 -9.84
C ARG A 195 5.66 -4.94 -8.49
N LEU A 196 6.15 -3.70 -8.47
CA LEU A 196 6.36 -2.93 -7.23
C LEU A 196 5.04 -2.64 -6.50
N TYR A 197 3.92 -2.46 -7.21
CA TYR A 197 2.60 -2.33 -6.60
C TYR A 197 2.16 -3.63 -5.91
N ILE A 198 2.39 -4.79 -6.55
CA ILE A 198 2.14 -6.11 -5.94
C ILE A 198 3.07 -6.33 -4.73
N PHE A 199 4.36 -6.00 -4.84
CA PHE A 199 5.29 -6.04 -3.70
C PHE A 199 4.95 -5.01 -2.61
N GLY A 200 4.13 -4.00 -2.92
CA GLY A 200 3.47 -3.10 -1.97
C GLY A 200 2.68 -3.83 -0.88
N LEU A 201 2.26 -5.08 -1.13
CA LEU A 201 1.71 -5.96 -0.09
C LEU A 201 2.68 -6.23 1.05
N PHE A 202 3.93 -6.55 0.76
CA PHE A 202 4.95 -6.86 1.77
C PHE A 202 5.68 -5.60 2.25
N GLU A 203 5.60 -4.50 1.50
CA GLU A 203 6.33 -3.27 1.81
C GLU A 203 5.63 -2.01 1.24
N TYR A 204 4.92 -1.26 2.10
CA TYR A 204 4.10 -0.10 1.71
C TYR A 204 4.87 0.99 0.95
N HIS A 205 6.17 1.18 1.23
CA HIS A 205 6.99 2.15 0.50
C HIS A 205 7.08 1.80 -0.99
N PHE A 206 6.93 0.53 -1.37
CA PHE A 206 6.89 0.14 -2.79
C PHE A 206 5.62 0.60 -3.52
N PHE A 207 4.52 0.99 -2.86
CA PHE A 207 3.44 1.75 -3.54
C PHE A 207 3.92 3.14 -3.99
N THR A 208 4.76 3.80 -3.18
CA THR A 208 5.36 5.10 -3.54
C THR A 208 6.41 4.91 -4.65
N VAL A 209 7.25 3.88 -4.56
CA VAL A 209 8.22 3.56 -5.64
C VAL A 209 7.50 3.12 -6.92
N SER A 210 6.38 2.41 -6.82
CA SER A 210 5.51 2.06 -7.95
C SER A 210 4.93 3.31 -8.62
N ALA A 211 4.38 4.26 -7.84
CA ALA A 211 3.93 5.55 -8.36
C ALA A 211 5.08 6.31 -9.05
N HIS A 212 6.30 6.31 -8.47
CA HIS A 212 7.47 6.88 -9.12
C HIS A 212 7.81 6.19 -10.45
N TYR A 213 7.78 4.85 -10.50
CA TYR A 213 7.98 4.10 -11.75
C TYR A 213 6.85 4.32 -12.77
N CYS A 214 5.61 4.60 -12.34
CA CYS A 214 4.55 5.07 -13.23
C CYS A 214 4.91 6.42 -13.85
N TYR A 215 5.46 7.35 -13.07
CA TYR A 215 5.91 8.65 -13.57
C TYR A 215 7.09 8.53 -14.55
N LEU A 216 8.01 7.60 -14.31
CA LEU A 216 9.10 7.26 -15.24
C LEU A 216 8.57 6.58 -16.51
N ALA A 217 7.54 5.71 -16.41
CA ALA A 217 6.89 5.10 -17.56
C ALA A 217 6.16 6.16 -18.42
N VAL A 218 5.47 7.13 -17.80
CA VAL A 218 4.85 8.28 -18.49
C VAL A 218 5.92 9.18 -19.13
N GLU A 219 7.03 9.49 -18.45
CA GLU A 219 8.14 10.25 -19.06
C GLU A 219 8.74 9.50 -20.26
N SER A 220 8.97 8.19 -20.13
CA SER A 220 9.44 7.33 -21.22
C SER A 220 8.46 7.32 -22.39
N ALA A 221 7.16 7.21 -22.12
CA ALA A 221 6.09 7.27 -23.12
C ALA A 221 6.07 8.61 -23.87
N ILE A 222 6.27 9.74 -23.19
CA ILE A 222 6.39 11.07 -23.82
C ILE A 222 7.57 11.09 -24.81
N TYR A 223 8.78 10.67 -24.38
CA TYR A 223 9.93 10.64 -25.28
C TYR A 223 9.72 9.67 -26.46
N HIS A 224 9.13 8.51 -26.22
CA HIS A 224 8.82 7.54 -27.28
C HIS A 224 7.76 8.09 -28.26
N ARG A 225 6.72 8.78 -27.77
CA ARG A 225 5.71 9.39 -28.66
C ARG A 225 6.30 10.50 -29.51
N TRP A 226 7.25 11.27 -28.98
CA TRP A 226 8.03 12.25 -29.75
C TRP A 226 8.95 11.58 -30.77
N ASN A 227 9.68 10.52 -30.41
CA ASN A 227 10.46 9.74 -31.38
C ASN A 227 9.57 9.20 -32.52
N LEU A 228 8.31 8.83 -32.22
CA LEU A 228 7.32 8.43 -33.22
C LEU A 228 6.72 9.59 -34.01
N ALA A 229 6.72 10.81 -33.49
CA ALA A 229 6.31 12.02 -34.21
C ALA A 229 7.35 12.47 -35.25
N LEU A 230 8.63 12.11 -35.06
CA LEU A 230 9.70 12.54 -35.96
C LEU A 230 9.51 11.97 -37.39
N PRO A 231 9.71 12.82 -38.42
CA PRO A 231 9.89 12.39 -39.81
C PRO A 231 10.88 11.24 -39.98
N ASN A 232 10.63 10.42 -41.00
CA ASN A 232 11.56 9.43 -41.51
C ASN A 232 11.94 9.80 -42.96
N PRO A 233 13.19 10.16 -43.26
CA PRO A 233 14.33 10.25 -42.34
C PRO A 233 14.21 11.43 -41.36
N THR A 234 14.94 11.35 -40.25
CA THR A 234 15.11 12.46 -39.30
C THR A 234 16.38 13.22 -39.67
N VAL A 235 16.27 14.54 -39.87
CA VAL A 235 17.40 15.42 -40.18
C VAL A 235 17.93 16.06 -38.89
N LEU A 236 19.23 15.96 -38.65
CA LEU A 236 19.94 16.58 -37.53
C LEU A 236 20.92 17.63 -38.06
N GLN A 237 20.96 18.83 -37.48
CA GLN A 237 21.80 19.93 -37.98
C GLN A 237 22.56 20.62 -36.85
N TYR A 238 23.80 21.04 -37.12
CA TYR A 238 24.63 21.81 -36.19
C TYR A 238 25.56 22.76 -36.96
N GLY A 239 25.30 24.06 -36.90
CA GLY A 239 25.99 25.04 -37.75
C GLY A 239 25.67 24.79 -39.22
N SER A 240 26.71 24.56 -40.04
CA SER A 240 26.59 24.17 -41.44
C SER A 240 26.54 22.64 -41.67
N ASP A 241 26.82 21.82 -40.66
CA ASP A 241 26.78 20.36 -40.77
C ASP A 241 25.32 19.86 -40.65
N SER A 242 24.95 18.90 -41.50
CA SER A 242 23.60 18.37 -41.62
C SER A 242 23.66 16.88 -41.93
N LEU A 243 22.96 16.08 -41.13
CA LEU A 243 22.95 14.62 -41.22
C LEU A 243 21.51 14.11 -41.28
N SER A 244 21.17 13.45 -42.38
CA SER A 244 19.95 12.65 -42.49
C SER A 244 20.19 11.26 -41.92
N VAL A 245 19.36 10.81 -40.97
CA VAL A 245 19.41 9.45 -40.40
C VAL A 245 18.05 8.76 -40.52
N PRO A 246 18.00 7.41 -40.56
CA PRO A 246 16.74 6.68 -40.34
C PRO A 246 16.08 7.15 -39.04
N LYS A 247 14.74 7.15 -39.00
CA LYS A 247 13.93 7.64 -37.86
C LYS A 247 14.54 7.26 -36.52
N THR A 248 14.99 8.28 -35.79
CA THR A 248 15.91 8.10 -34.66
C THR A 248 15.32 8.65 -33.36
N GLY A 249 15.72 8.07 -32.23
CA GLY A 249 15.23 8.49 -30.93
C GLY A 249 16.22 9.35 -30.15
N ARG A 250 15.74 9.99 -29.07
CA ARG A 250 16.53 10.81 -28.14
C ARG A 250 17.95 10.28 -27.90
N ARG A 251 18.11 9.04 -27.40
CA ARG A 251 19.41 8.42 -27.06
C ARG A 251 20.37 8.38 -28.25
N SER A 252 19.87 8.09 -29.44
CA SER A 252 20.66 8.02 -30.67
C SER A 252 21.09 9.41 -31.15
N ILE A 253 20.21 10.43 -31.04
CA ILE A 253 20.57 11.83 -31.31
C ILE A 253 21.68 12.28 -30.34
N GLU A 254 21.57 11.95 -29.05
CA GLU A 254 22.61 12.29 -28.07
C GLU A 254 23.95 11.58 -28.35
N MET A 255 23.90 10.33 -28.83
CA MET A 255 25.08 9.57 -29.23
C MET A 255 25.75 10.16 -30.47
N ILE A 256 24.97 10.52 -31.51
CA ILE A 256 25.46 11.21 -32.72
C ILE A 256 26.13 12.54 -32.34
N CYS A 257 25.47 13.35 -31.50
CA CYS A 257 26.05 14.61 -31.05
C CYS A 257 27.37 14.39 -30.30
N LYS A 258 27.44 13.38 -29.42
CA LYS A 258 28.68 13.02 -28.71
C LYS A 258 29.78 12.59 -29.69
N GLN A 259 29.47 11.75 -30.66
CA GLN A 259 30.43 11.22 -31.66
C GLN A 259 30.96 12.32 -32.59
N ARG A 260 30.13 13.31 -32.96
CA ARG A 260 30.51 14.43 -33.82
C ARG A 260 31.00 15.68 -33.06
N GLY A 261 31.07 15.64 -31.73
CA GLY A 261 31.42 16.81 -30.91
C GLY A 261 30.41 17.97 -30.97
N TRP A 262 29.18 17.72 -31.46
CA TRP A 262 28.14 18.74 -31.58
C TRP A 262 27.56 19.09 -30.20
N ASN A 263 27.27 20.37 -29.97
CA ASN A 263 26.60 20.80 -28.74
C ASN A 263 25.10 20.55 -28.81
N LYS A 264 24.62 19.57 -28.03
CA LYS A 264 23.21 19.16 -27.92
C LYS A 264 22.22 20.30 -27.72
N SER A 265 22.56 21.41 -27.05
CA SER A 265 21.64 22.54 -26.86
C SER A 265 21.50 23.45 -28.08
N LYS A 266 22.39 23.31 -29.06
CA LYS A 266 22.42 24.05 -30.33
C LYS A 266 22.06 23.17 -31.54
N THR A 267 22.04 21.84 -31.38
CA THR A 267 21.59 20.91 -32.43
C THR A 267 20.11 21.15 -32.76
N LEU A 268 19.79 21.18 -34.05
CA LEU A 268 18.41 21.17 -34.54
C LEU A 268 18.02 19.74 -34.95
N VAL A 269 16.76 19.39 -34.74
CA VAL A 269 16.08 18.18 -35.21
C VAL A 269 14.95 18.64 -36.13
N ASN A 270 15.06 18.33 -37.42
CA ASN A 270 14.15 18.78 -38.48
C ASN A 270 13.89 20.32 -38.42
N GLY A 271 14.96 21.10 -38.33
CA GLY A 271 14.92 22.57 -38.25
C GLY A 271 14.48 23.16 -36.91
N ARG A 272 14.11 22.35 -35.91
CA ARG A 272 13.68 22.81 -34.58
C ARG A 272 14.74 22.51 -33.50
N PRO A 273 14.91 23.32 -32.44
CA PRO A 273 15.87 23.02 -31.38
C PRO A 273 15.66 21.64 -30.73
N TYR A 274 16.75 20.93 -30.45
CA TYR A 274 16.71 19.63 -29.76
C TYR A 274 16.05 19.76 -28.37
N PRO A 275 14.95 19.03 -28.08
CA PRO A 275 14.22 19.14 -26.82
C PRO A 275 14.88 18.30 -25.72
N GLY A 276 15.99 18.79 -25.17
CA GLY A 276 16.77 18.08 -24.15
C GLY A 276 16.05 17.83 -22.81
N ARG A 277 14.94 18.51 -22.53
CA ARG A 277 14.10 18.35 -21.33
C ARG A 277 12.68 17.90 -21.70
N VAL A 278 12.05 17.07 -20.89
CA VAL A 278 10.68 16.56 -21.12
C VAL A 278 9.65 17.67 -21.36
N GLY A 279 9.75 18.82 -20.69
CA GLY A 279 8.87 19.96 -20.93
C GLY A 279 9.01 20.56 -22.34
N GLN A 280 10.19 20.50 -22.95
CA GLN A 280 10.41 20.91 -24.34
C GLN A 280 9.85 19.89 -25.33
N VAL A 281 9.91 18.59 -24.98
CA VAL A 281 9.30 17.51 -25.77
C VAL A 281 7.78 17.63 -25.76
N LEU A 282 7.18 17.83 -24.58
CA LEU A 282 5.74 18.09 -24.41
C LEU A 282 5.29 19.32 -25.20
N TYR A 283 6.08 20.40 -25.18
CA TYR A 283 5.80 21.59 -25.98
C TYR A 283 5.81 21.29 -27.48
N GLN A 284 6.80 20.54 -28.01
CA GLN A 284 6.82 20.18 -29.43
C GLN A 284 5.64 19.29 -29.81
N LEU A 285 5.32 18.25 -29.03
CA LEU A 285 4.13 17.41 -29.23
C LEU A 285 2.82 18.20 -29.23
N HIS A 286 2.74 19.28 -28.44
CA HIS A 286 1.59 20.19 -28.38
C HIS A 286 1.50 21.11 -29.60
N GLN A 287 2.64 21.65 -30.06
CA GLN A 287 2.71 22.43 -31.31
C GLN A 287 2.28 21.58 -32.52
N ASP A 288 2.72 20.32 -32.57
CA ASP A 288 2.39 19.36 -33.62
C ASP A 288 0.97 18.78 -33.52
N LYS A 289 0.15 19.24 -32.56
CA LYS A 289 -1.23 18.77 -32.29
C LYS A 289 -1.36 17.27 -32.01
N ILE A 290 -0.25 16.63 -31.61
CA ILE A 290 -0.21 15.23 -31.18
C ILE A 290 -0.74 15.07 -29.75
N VAL A 291 -0.58 16.12 -28.93
CA VAL A 291 -1.26 16.24 -27.62
C VAL A 291 -2.08 17.52 -27.56
N SER A 292 -3.26 17.43 -26.95
CA SER A 292 -4.16 18.58 -26.74
C SER A 292 -3.67 19.52 -25.64
N ASP A 293 -4.21 20.73 -25.59
CA ASP A 293 -3.97 21.72 -24.52
C ASP A 293 -4.22 21.17 -23.10
N TRP A 294 -5.15 20.22 -22.96
CA TRP A 294 -5.45 19.58 -21.69
C TRP A 294 -4.43 18.48 -21.35
N GLN A 295 -4.09 17.62 -22.31
CA GLN A 295 -3.04 16.61 -22.14
C GLN A 295 -1.68 17.26 -21.85
N HIS A 296 -1.32 18.32 -22.59
CA HIS A 296 -0.10 19.09 -22.35
C HIS A 296 -0.04 19.66 -20.92
N ARG A 297 -1.13 20.29 -20.44
CA ARG A 297 -1.23 20.78 -19.05
C ARG A 297 -1.16 19.65 -18.02
N ARG A 298 -1.97 18.58 -18.16
CA ARG A 298 -1.95 17.42 -17.24
C ARG A 298 -0.56 16.79 -17.17
N LEU A 299 0.10 16.58 -18.31
CA LEU A 299 1.46 16.02 -18.37
C LEU A 299 2.50 16.96 -17.75
N ARG A 300 2.52 18.24 -18.12
CA ARG A 300 3.51 19.22 -17.62
C ARG A 300 3.32 19.55 -16.14
N ASP A 301 2.09 19.87 -15.74
CA ASP A 301 1.80 20.51 -14.46
C ASP A 301 1.44 19.52 -13.35
N VAL A 302 1.08 18.28 -13.70
CA VAL A 302 0.85 17.19 -12.74
C VAL A 302 1.95 16.14 -12.88
N TRP A 303 1.98 15.37 -13.97
CA TRP A 303 2.85 14.20 -14.09
C TRP A 303 4.34 14.54 -13.97
N MET A 304 4.84 15.57 -14.68
CA MET A 304 6.26 15.94 -14.62
C MET A 304 6.64 16.66 -13.32
N LYS A 305 5.71 17.35 -12.65
CA LYS A 305 5.95 17.88 -11.29
C LYS A 305 6.04 16.76 -10.27
N LEU A 306 5.11 15.80 -10.29
CA LEU A 306 5.16 14.61 -9.43
C LEU A 306 6.43 13.79 -9.69
N ARG A 307 6.77 13.53 -10.95
CA ARG A 307 8.05 12.90 -11.34
C ARG A 307 9.23 13.57 -10.64
N ASN A 308 9.38 14.89 -10.80
CA ASN A 308 10.51 15.64 -10.24
C ASN A 308 10.48 15.69 -8.70
N TYR A 309 9.30 15.87 -8.09
CA TYR A 309 9.12 15.83 -6.65
C TYR A 309 9.62 14.49 -6.08
N HIS A 310 9.22 13.37 -6.66
CA HIS A 310 9.66 12.03 -6.25
C HIS A 310 11.10 11.68 -6.67
N SER A 311 11.76 12.45 -7.55
CA SER A 311 13.18 12.28 -7.90
C SER A 311 14.15 13.11 -7.04
N HIS A 312 13.66 14.15 -6.35
CA HIS A 312 14.48 15.14 -5.64
C HIS A 312 13.95 15.38 -4.22
N LEU A 313 13.82 14.27 -3.47
CA LEU A 313 13.26 14.25 -2.13
C LEU A 313 14.31 14.64 -1.07
N GLU A 314 14.00 15.65 -0.25
CA GLU A 314 14.71 15.92 1.01
C GLU A 314 14.25 14.95 2.12
N PHE A 315 12.98 14.51 2.05
CA PHE A 315 12.36 13.52 2.93
C PHE A 315 11.53 12.53 2.10
N VAL A 316 11.49 11.26 2.51
CA VAL A 316 10.73 10.23 1.77
C VAL A 316 9.23 10.41 2.00
N SER A 317 8.53 10.93 0.99
CA SER A 317 7.06 11.00 0.98
C SER A 317 6.45 9.60 0.97
N ILE A 318 5.36 9.36 1.70
CA ILE A 318 4.63 8.08 1.68
C ILE A 318 3.29 8.27 0.98
N THR A 319 3.05 7.51 -0.09
CA THR A 319 1.80 7.47 -0.87
C THR A 319 1.27 6.04 -0.87
N GLY A 320 -0.02 5.87 -0.62
CA GLY A 320 -0.68 4.56 -0.57
C GLY A 320 -1.05 3.97 -1.94
N PRO A 321 -1.72 2.81 -1.95
CA PRO A 321 -2.36 2.28 -3.15
C PRO A 321 -3.32 3.35 -3.70
N THR A 322 -3.05 3.79 -4.92
CA THR A 322 -3.79 4.83 -5.64
C THR A 322 -4.02 4.36 -7.06
N ASP A 323 -4.98 4.98 -7.73
CA ASP A 323 -5.23 4.82 -9.17
C ASP A 323 -4.08 5.34 -10.06
N THR A 324 -2.87 5.57 -9.52
CA THR A 324 -1.70 6.02 -10.28
C THR A 324 -1.31 5.04 -11.38
N LEU A 325 -1.46 3.72 -11.17
CA LEU A 325 -1.28 2.71 -12.22
C LEU A 325 -2.31 2.85 -13.33
N GLU A 326 -3.60 2.98 -12.98
CA GLU A 326 -4.71 3.14 -13.92
C GLU A 326 -4.58 4.43 -14.72
N ARG A 327 -4.36 5.56 -14.04
CA ARG A 327 -4.12 6.87 -14.64
C ARG A 327 -2.86 6.90 -15.50
N ALA A 328 -1.81 6.16 -15.13
CA ALA A 328 -0.61 6.06 -15.96
C ALA A 328 -0.90 5.21 -17.20
N ALA A 329 -1.60 4.08 -17.09
CA ALA A 329 -2.03 3.30 -18.25
C ALA A 329 -2.97 4.11 -19.16
N GLU A 330 -3.98 4.79 -18.60
CA GLU A 330 -4.87 5.73 -19.29
C GLU A 330 -4.06 6.75 -20.11
N VAL A 331 -3.12 7.45 -19.46
CA VAL A 331 -2.32 8.51 -20.08
C VAL A 331 -1.32 7.97 -21.10
N ILE A 332 -0.67 6.83 -20.84
CA ILE A 332 0.25 6.19 -21.79
C ILE A 332 -0.54 5.66 -22.99
N ASN A 333 -1.65 4.95 -22.78
CA ASN A 333 -2.52 4.47 -23.86
C ASN A 333 -3.04 5.66 -24.69
N THR A 334 -3.52 6.73 -24.05
CA THR A 334 -3.98 7.94 -24.73
C THR A 334 -2.87 8.59 -25.59
N LEU A 335 -1.61 8.56 -25.16
CA LEU A 335 -0.48 9.05 -25.96
C LEU A 335 -0.27 8.21 -27.24
N PHE A 336 -0.62 6.93 -27.23
CA PHE A 336 -0.36 5.98 -28.32
C PHE A 336 -1.62 5.51 -29.08
N ASP A 337 -2.82 5.85 -28.63
CA ASP A 337 -4.11 5.49 -29.25
C ASP A 337 -4.22 5.96 -30.72
N SER A 338 -3.67 7.14 -31.00
CA SER A 338 -3.55 7.71 -32.35
C SER A 338 -2.39 7.14 -33.19
N VAL A 339 -1.63 6.19 -32.67
CA VAL A 339 -0.56 5.46 -33.39
C VAL A 339 -1.16 4.16 -33.90
N LYS A 340 -1.09 3.91 -35.21
CA LYS A 340 -1.43 2.59 -35.76
C LYS A 340 -0.28 1.59 -35.46
N PRO A 341 -0.59 0.30 -35.19
CA PRO A 341 0.43 -0.74 -35.06
C PRO A 341 1.25 -0.92 -36.35
#